data_AF-A0A660YF46-F1
#
_entry.id   AF-A0A660YF46-F1
#
_cell.length_a   1.000
_cell.length_b   1.000
_cell.length_c   1.000
_cell.angle_alpha   90.00
_cell.angle_beta   90.00
_cell.angle_gamma   90.00
#
_symmetry.space_group_name_H-M   'P 1'
#
loop_
_entity.id
_entity.type
_entity.pdbx_description
1 polymer ?
#
loop_
_entity_poly.entity_id
_entity_poly.type
_entity_poly.pdbx_seq_one_letter_code
_entity_poly.pdbx_strand_id
1 'polypeptide(L)'
;GLLFLLLASGVAQLVRMEALSWLVAKVQTVWVIAFVILFQPELRRVLLHLGQNRLVRMFYRGGQVRVLDEVVKAASTLSERGYGALIVLARNTGLAPVIETGIPLRAEVSAPLLVSIFTPRSPLHDGAVVIQDMMVEAAKCILPLSENPNIDPSLGTRHRAALGAFGGL
;
A
#
# COMPACT_ATOMS: atom_id res chain seq x y z
N GLY A 1 24.01 -13.66 -25.37
CA GLY A 1 24.73 -14.03 -24.14
C GLY A 1 24.30 -15.40 -23.63
N LEU A 2 23.21 -15.46 -22.85
CA LEU A 2 22.71 -16.69 -22.22
C LEU A 2 22.42 -17.84 -23.20
N LEU A 3 21.77 -17.54 -24.34
CA LEU A 3 21.48 -18.54 -25.39
C LEU A 3 22.74 -19.17 -25.98
N PHE A 4 23.80 -18.36 -26.19
CA PHE A 4 25.09 -18.84 -26.69
C PHE A 4 25.76 -19.76 -25.67
N LEU A 5 25.73 -19.42 -24.37
CA LEU A 5 26.25 -20.28 -23.30
C LEU A 5 25.49 -21.61 -23.19
N LEU A 6 24.16 -21.60 -23.33
CA LEU A 6 23.33 -22.81 -23.33
C LEU A 6 23.65 -23.72 -24.53
N LEU A 7 23.81 -23.15 -25.72
CA LEU A 7 24.20 -23.89 -26.92
C LEU A 7 25.62 -24.44 -26.83
N ALA A 8 26.58 -23.65 -26.36
CA ALA A 8 27.96 -24.08 -26.15
C ALA A 8 28.05 -25.23 -25.13
N SER A 9 27.25 -25.18 -24.06
CA SER A 9 27.12 -26.26 -23.07
C SER A 9 26.60 -27.56 -23.70
N GLY A 10 25.55 -27.47 -24.52
CA GLY A 10 25.01 -28.63 -25.26
C GLY A 10 26.01 -29.26 -26.23
N VAL A 11 26.77 -28.45 -26.97
CA VAL A 11 27.82 -28.94 -27.88
C VAL A 11 28.99 -29.56 -27.11
N ALA A 12 29.41 -28.97 -25.99
CA ALA A 12 30.50 -29.51 -25.17
C ALA A 12 30.18 -30.91 -24.60
N GLN A 13 28.92 -31.15 -24.21
CA GLN A 13 28.45 -32.45 -23.72
C GLN A 13 28.41 -33.50 -24.85
N LEU A 14 28.01 -33.11 -26.07
CA LEU A 14 28.01 -34.01 -27.23
C LEU A 14 29.42 -34.49 -27.63
N VAL A 15 30.43 -33.63 -27.46
CA VAL A 15 31.84 -33.93 -27.81
C VAL A 15 32.61 -34.61 -26.66
N ARG A 16 31.95 -34.93 -25.52
CA ARG A 16 32.55 -35.58 -24.33
C ARG A 16 33.80 -34.88 -23.77
N MET A 17 33.91 -33.56 -23.93
CA MET A 17 35.04 -32.78 -23.39
C MET A 17 34.78 -32.42 -21.93
N GLU A 18 35.23 -33.26 -21.00
CA GLU A 18 34.98 -33.08 -19.56
C GLU A 18 35.49 -31.73 -19.04
N ALA A 19 36.72 -31.33 -19.40
CA ALA A 19 37.30 -30.05 -18.97
C ALA A 19 36.53 -28.82 -19.49
N LEU A 20 36.07 -28.86 -20.75
CA LEU A 20 35.30 -27.77 -21.35
C LEU A 20 33.90 -27.69 -20.71
N SER A 21 33.26 -28.84 -20.48
CA SER A 21 31.95 -28.92 -19.83
C SER A 21 31.98 -28.38 -18.39
N TRP A 22 33.06 -28.68 -17.65
CA TRP A 22 33.27 -28.19 -16.29
C TRP A 22 33.45 -26.67 -16.27
N LEU A 23 34.26 -26.13 -17.19
CA LEU A 23 34.51 -24.69 -17.29
C LEU A 23 33.25 -23.92 -17.68
N VAL A 24 32.50 -24.42 -18.68
CA VAL A 24 31.23 -23.82 -19.10
C VAL A 24 30.20 -23.85 -17.98
N ALA A 25 30.10 -24.94 -17.22
CA ALA A 25 29.19 -25.05 -16.07
C ALA A 25 29.51 -24.00 -14.99
N LYS A 26 30.80 -23.77 -14.67
CA LYS A 26 31.20 -22.72 -13.72
C LYS A 26 30.84 -21.32 -14.19
N VAL A 27 31.10 -21.01 -15.46
CA VAL A 27 30.73 -19.73 -16.06
C VAL A 27 29.22 -19.55 -16.05
N GLN A 28 28.45 -20.58 -16.41
CA GLN A 28 27.00 -20.55 -16.47
C GLN A 28 26.38 -20.21 -15.10
N THR A 29 26.86 -20.82 -14.00
CA THR A 29 26.34 -20.52 -12.65
C THR A 29 26.52 -19.05 -12.27
N VAL A 30 27.70 -18.47 -12.52
CA VAL A 30 27.97 -17.05 -12.24
C VAL A 30 27.12 -16.16 -13.14
N TRP A 31 26.96 -16.54 -14.41
CA TRP A 31 26.21 -15.78 -15.39
C TRP A 31 24.71 -15.71 -15.08
N VAL A 32 24.12 -16.79 -14.58
CA VAL A 32 22.70 -16.82 -14.17
C VAL A 32 22.45 -15.83 -13.03
N ILE A 33 23.33 -15.81 -12.02
CA ILE A 33 23.21 -14.87 -10.90
C ILE A 33 23.37 -13.42 -11.39
N ALA A 34 24.39 -13.15 -12.20
CA ALA A 34 24.62 -11.83 -12.78
C ALA A 34 23.45 -11.35 -13.64
N PHE A 35 22.84 -12.24 -14.43
CA PHE A 35 21.64 -11.96 -15.22
C PHE A 35 20.46 -11.58 -14.32
N VAL A 36 20.18 -12.36 -13.27
CA VAL A 36 19.07 -12.05 -12.35
C VAL A 36 19.26 -10.69 -11.68
N ILE A 37 20.48 -10.35 -11.26
CA ILE A 37 20.79 -9.05 -10.64
C ILE A 37 20.65 -7.92 -11.65
N LEU A 38 21.18 -8.08 -12.86
CA LEU A 38 21.15 -7.05 -13.90
C LEU A 38 19.74 -6.77 -14.41
N PHE A 39 18.91 -7.81 -14.52
CA PHE A 39 17.50 -7.71 -14.92
C PHE A 39 16.53 -7.64 -13.73
N GLN A 40 17.03 -7.48 -12.50
CA GLN A 40 16.21 -7.34 -11.30
C GLN A 40 15.20 -6.17 -11.45
N PRO A 41 15.58 -4.99 -11.97
CA PRO A 41 14.65 -3.86 -12.15
C PRO A 41 13.52 -4.17 -13.14
N GLU A 42 13.81 -4.91 -14.21
CA GLU A 42 12.85 -5.27 -15.27
C GLU A 42 11.90 -6.36 -14.77
N LEU A 43 12.41 -7.39 -14.11
CA LEU A 43 11.59 -8.43 -13.46
C LEU A 43 10.64 -7.80 -12.44
N ARG A 44 11.14 -6.87 -11.62
CA ARG A 44 10.30 -6.07 -10.72
C ARG A 44 9.22 -5.31 -11.47
N ARG A 45 9.57 -4.62 -12.57
CA ARG A 45 8.59 -3.90 -13.40
C ARG A 45 7.54 -4.83 -14.00
N VAL A 46 7.91 -5.99 -14.53
CA VAL A 46 6.96 -6.96 -15.09
C VAL A 46 6.02 -7.50 -14.01
N LEU A 47 6.53 -7.84 -12.82
CA LEU A 47 5.69 -8.25 -11.69
C LEU A 47 4.70 -7.16 -11.27
N LEU A 48 5.15 -5.89 -11.26
CA LEU A 48 4.26 -4.75 -11.00
C LEU A 48 3.17 -4.60 -12.07
N HIS A 49 3.48 -4.84 -13.35
CA HIS A 49 2.50 -4.78 -14.43
C HIS A 49 1.54 -5.99 -14.43
N LEU A 50 2.04 -7.18 -14.10
CA LEU A 50 1.21 -8.38 -13.92
C LEU A 50 0.27 -8.25 -12.70
N GLY A 51 0.70 -7.56 -11.65
CA GLY A 51 -0.17 -7.19 -10.51
C GLY A 51 -1.28 -6.20 -10.88
N GLN A 52 -1.18 -5.51 -12.02
CA GLN A 52 -2.17 -4.53 -12.48
C GLN A 52 -3.21 -5.11 -13.45
N ASN A 53 -3.21 -6.42 -13.68
CA ASN A 53 -4.11 -7.08 -14.63
C ASN A 53 -5.59 -6.84 -14.28
N ARG A 54 -6.44 -6.58 -15.28
CA ARG A 54 -7.85 -6.14 -15.09
C ARG A 54 -8.68 -7.11 -14.23
N LEU A 55 -8.39 -8.41 -14.26
CA LEU A 55 -9.05 -9.44 -13.47
C LEU A 55 -8.70 -9.35 -11.97
N VAL A 56 -7.43 -9.14 -11.62
CA VAL A 56 -6.99 -8.90 -10.22
C VAL A 56 -7.59 -7.59 -9.69
N ARG A 57 -7.65 -6.57 -10.56
CA ARG A 57 -8.27 -5.27 -10.25
C ARG A 57 -9.79 -5.36 -10.05
N MET A 58 -10.48 -6.32 -10.66
CA MET A 58 -11.93 -6.51 -10.51
C MET A 58 -12.29 -7.07 -9.12
N PHE A 59 -11.52 -8.04 -8.61
CA PHE A 59 -11.64 -8.51 -7.23
C PHE A 59 -11.31 -7.40 -6.22
N TYR A 60 -10.28 -6.60 -6.47
CA TYR A 60 -9.93 -5.43 -5.63
C TYR A 60 -11.00 -4.31 -5.67
N ARG A 61 -11.63 -4.09 -6.83
CA ARG A 61 -12.69 -3.08 -6.99
C ARG A 61 -13.96 -3.41 -6.22
N GLY A 62 -14.37 -4.68 -6.15
CA GLY A 62 -15.54 -5.09 -5.37
C GLY A 62 -15.41 -4.75 -3.88
N GLY A 63 -14.20 -4.94 -3.33
CA GLY A 63 -13.88 -4.52 -1.97
C GLY A 63 -13.90 -3.01 -1.78
N GLN A 64 -13.22 -2.25 -2.65
CA GLN A 64 -13.15 -0.79 -2.54
C GLN A 64 -14.53 -0.11 -2.62
N VAL A 65 -15.43 -0.61 -3.46
CA VAL A 65 -16.80 -0.09 -3.55
C VAL A 65 -17.53 -0.30 -2.22
N ARG A 66 -17.42 -1.49 -1.61
CA ARG A 66 -18.03 -1.78 -0.31
C ARG A 66 -17.50 -0.88 0.81
N VAL A 67 -16.19 -0.63 0.86
CA VAL A 67 -15.57 0.28 1.85
C VAL A 67 -16.11 1.69 1.67
N LEU A 68 -16.21 2.17 0.43
CA LEU A 68 -16.73 3.50 0.15
C LEU A 68 -18.19 3.64 0.60
N ASP A 69 -19.03 2.63 0.31
CA ASP A 69 -20.42 2.62 0.75
C ASP A 69 -20.54 2.69 2.28
N GLU A 70 -19.74 1.92 3.01
CA GLU A 70 -19.73 1.94 4.48
C GLU A 70 -19.22 3.28 5.04
N VAL A 71 -18.21 3.89 4.42
CA VAL A 71 -17.71 5.22 4.80
C VAL A 71 -18.76 6.29 4.55
N VAL A 72 -19.47 6.26 3.42
CA VAL A 72 -20.54 7.21 3.10
C VAL A 72 -21.71 7.08 4.08
N LYS A 73 -22.14 5.85 4.40
CA LYS A 73 -23.18 5.60 5.41
C LYS A 73 -22.78 6.12 6.79
N ALA A 74 -21.54 5.88 7.20
CA ALA A 74 -21.00 6.39 8.45
C ALA A 74 -20.97 7.93 8.47
N ALA A 75 -20.46 8.54 7.40
CA ALA A 75 -20.37 9.99 7.27
C ALA A 75 -21.75 10.66 7.32
N SER A 76 -22.77 10.11 6.66
CA SER A 76 -24.16 10.60 6.75
C SER A 76 -24.66 10.55 8.20
N THR A 77 -24.49 9.40 8.86
CA THR A 77 -24.94 9.20 10.25
C THR A 77 -24.22 10.14 11.22
N LEU A 78 -22.92 10.35 11.04
CA LEU A 78 -22.11 11.26 11.87
C LEU A 78 -22.51 12.72 11.63
N SER A 79 -22.77 13.10 10.38
CA SER A 79 -23.26 14.43 10.01
C SER A 79 -24.63 14.72 10.61
N GLU A 80 -25.58 13.79 10.51
CA GLU A 80 -26.93 13.90 11.10
C GLU A 80 -26.88 14.09 12.62
N ARG A 81 -25.89 13.48 13.29
CA ARG A 81 -25.68 13.60 14.74
C ARG A 81 -24.82 14.80 15.15
N GLY A 82 -24.23 15.52 14.18
CA GLY A 82 -23.30 16.62 14.44
C GLY A 82 -21.96 16.16 15.03
N TYR A 83 -21.52 14.94 14.74
CA TYR A 83 -20.26 14.37 15.25
C TYR A 83 -19.14 14.56 14.23
N GLY A 84 -18.03 15.18 14.66
CA GLY A 84 -16.86 15.37 13.82
C GLY A 84 -16.10 14.07 13.59
N ALA A 85 -15.71 13.82 12.34
CA ALA A 85 -14.97 12.64 11.94
C ALA A 85 -13.77 13.00 11.05
N LEU A 86 -12.72 12.18 11.11
CA LEU A 86 -11.54 12.34 10.27
C LEU A 86 -11.08 10.96 9.79
N ILE A 87 -11.39 10.63 8.53
CA ILE A 87 -11.17 9.30 7.95
C ILE A 87 -10.15 9.43 6.80
N VAL A 88 -9.05 8.68 6.90
CA VAL A 88 -7.97 8.64 5.92
C VAL A 88 -8.06 7.34 5.13
N LEU A 89 -8.21 7.45 3.81
CA LEU A 89 -8.19 6.31 2.89
C LEU A 89 -6.79 6.16 2.28
N ALA A 90 -6.01 5.19 2.79
CA ALA A 90 -4.67 4.91 2.32
C ALA A 90 -4.70 4.27 0.92
N ARG A 91 -3.83 4.74 0.00
CA ARG A 91 -3.74 4.20 -1.38
C ARG A 91 -2.50 3.35 -1.63
N ASN A 92 -1.29 3.92 -1.61
CA ASN A 92 -0.14 3.23 -2.22
C ASN A 92 1.18 3.21 -1.45
N THR A 93 1.28 3.82 -0.25
CA THR A 93 2.33 3.72 0.81
C THR A 93 2.63 5.10 1.42
N GLY A 94 3.18 5.13 2.64
CA GLY A 94 3.66 6.34 3.32
C GLY A 94 3.00 6.65 4.67
N LEU A 95 1.93 5.95 5.04
CA LEU A 95 1.18 6.24 6.26
C LEU A 95 1.60 5.40 7.49
N ALA A 96 2.64 4.56 7.37
CA ALA A 96 3.11 3.76 8.51
C ALA A 96 3.42 4.61 9.77
N PRO A 97 4.11 5.77 9.66
CA PRO A 97 4.36 6.62 10.83
C PRO A 97 3.07 7.15 11.47
N VAL A 98 2.04 7.45 10.66
CA VAL A 98 0.72 7.89 11.16
C VAL A 98 0.00 6.74 11.86
N ILE A 99 -0.01 5.55 11.26
CA ILE A 99 -0.65 4.36 11.83
C ILE A 99 -0.01 4.01 13.19
N GLU A 100 1.32 4.12 13.31
CA GLU A 100 2.07 3.84 14.54
C GLU A 100 1.75 4.80 15.69
N THR A 101 1.26 6.01 15.42
CA THR A 101 0.80 6.93 16.49
C THR A 101 -0.56 6.55 17.08
N GLY A 102 -1.35 5.75 16.35
CA GLY A 102 -2.71 5.40 16.72
C GLY A 102 -2.81 4.13 17.56
N ILE A 103 -4.05 3.76 17.87
CA ILE A 103 -4.38 2.47 18.49
C ILE A 103 -4.72 1.49 17.35
N PRO A 104 -3.96 0.38 17.19
CA PRO A 104 -4.22 -0.60 16.15
C PRO A 104 -5.56 -1.30 16.41
N LEU A 105 -6.39 -1.41 15.37
CA LEU A 105 -7.69 -2.08 15.44
C LEU A 105 -7.71 -3.34 14.57
N ARG A 106 -7.21 -3.24 13.32
CA ARG A 106 -7.23 -4.32 12.33
C ARG A 106 -8.61 -4.98 12.21
N ALA A 107 -9.64 -4.14 12.03
CA ALA A 107 -11.03 -4.54 11.94
C ALA A 107 -11.59 -4.30 10.53
N GLU A 108 -12.54 -5.13 10.08
CA GLU A 108 -13.23 -4.91 8.80
C GLU A 108 -14.02 -3.59 8.84
N VAL A 109 -13.96 -2.81 7.76
CA VAL A 109 -14.67 -1.54 7.67
C VAL A 109 -16.18 -1.79 7.67
N SER A 110 -16.88 -1.12 8.60
CA SER A 110 -18.34 -1.08 8.65
C SER A 110 -18.82 0.26 9.20
N ALA A 111 -20.00 0.71 8.75
CA ALA A 111 -20.56 1.97 9.20
C ALA A 111 -20.79 2.03 10.72
N PRO A 112 -21.33 0.98 11.39
CA PRO A 112 -21.49 0.98 12.85
C PRO A 112 -20.16 1.13 13.60
N LEU A 113 -19.08 0.50 13.11
CA LEU A 113 -17.75 0.63 13.70
C LEU A 113 -17.25 2.08 13.61
N LEU A 114 -17.32 2.69 12.43
CA LEU A 114 -16.89 4.08 12.23
C LEU A 114 -17.71 5.05 13.09
N VAL A 115 -19.03 4.88 13.14
CA VAL A 115 -19.91 5.69 14.00
C VAL A 115 -19.53 5.53 15.47
N SER A 116 -19.26 4.30 15.92
CA SER A 116 -18.85 4.02 17.29
C SER A 116 -17.51 4.66 17.65
N ILE A 117 -16.54 4.66 16.72
CA ILE A 117 -15.23 5.28 16.94
C ILE A 117 -15.39 6.79 17.16
N PHE A 118 -16.13 7.48 16.28
CA PHE A 118 -16.31 8.94 16.32
C PHE A 118 -17.41 9.43 17.24
N THR A 119 -18.07 8.54 18.00
CA THR A 119 -19.06 8.95 18.99
C THR A 119 -18.37 9.76 20.10
N PRO A 120 -18.88 10.95 20.48
CA PRO A 120 -18.28 11.76 21.53
C PRO A 120 -18.03 10.98 22.82
N ARG A 121 -16.91 11.27 23.49
CA ARG A 121 -16.46 10.60 24.73
C ARG A 121 -15.98 9.16 24.56
N SER A 122 -16.02 8.58 23.35
CA SER A 122 -15.32 7.32 23.06
C SER A 122 -13.80 7.51 23.23
N PRO A 123 -13.04 6.58 23.84
CA PRO A 123 -11.59 6.71 23.95
C PRO A 123 -10.85 6.91 22.61
N LEU A 124 -11.48 6.52 21.50
CA LEU A 124 -10.92 6.51 20.14
C LEU A 124 -11.34 7.71 19.26
N HIS A 125 -12.27 8.56 19.72
CA HIS A 125 -12.89 9.59 18.85
C HIS A 125 -11.97 10.78 18.50
N ASP A 126 -10.87 10.93 19.22
CA ASP A 126 -9.99 12.09 19.09
C ASP A 126 -8.75 11.76 18.24
N GLY A 127 -8.87 12.01 16.94
CA GLY A 127 -7.81 11.77 15.96
C GLY A 127 -8.37 11.25 14.64
N ALA A 128 -7.49 10.75 13.80
CA ALA A 128 -7.84 10.15 12.52
C ALA A 128 -8.03 8.63 12.63
N VAL A 129 -8.93 8.11 11.81
CA VAL A 129 -9.02 6.68 11.49
C VAL A 129 -8.32 6.45 10.17
N VAL A 130 -7.40 5.50 10.11
CA VAL A 130 -6.71 5.11 8.86
C VAL A 130 -7.30 3.80 8.37
N ILE A 131 -7.84 3.83 7.16
CA ILE A 131 -8.36 2.68 6.43
C ILE A 131 -7.37 2.33 5.33
N GLN A 132 -6.94 1.08 5.29
CA GLN A 132 -6.13 0.53 4.22
C GLN A 132 -6.80 -0.72 3.67
N ASP A 133 -6.94 -0.77 2.35
CA ASP A 133 -7.67 -1.82 1.64
C ASP A 133 -9.11 -1.98 2.14
N MET A 134 -9.39 -3.02 2.95
CA MET A 134 -10.71 -3.35 3.51
C MET A 134 -10.79 -3.18 5.03
N MET A 135 -9.71 -2.71 5.64
CA MET A 135 -9.51 -2.77 7.07
C MET A 135 -9.28 -1.38 7.66
N VAL A 136 -9.85 -1.17 8.83
CA VAL A 136 -9.45 -0.10 9.75
C VAL A 136 -8.14 -0.54 10.41
N GLU A 137 -7.02 0.04 9.98
CA GLU A 137 -5.69 -0.29 10.51
C GLU A 137 -5.54 0.22 11.94
N ALA A 138 -5.83 1.51 12.14
CA ALA A 138 -5.76 2.17 13.43
C ALA A 138 -6.77 3.30 13.57
N ALA A 139 -7.14 3.60 14.81
CA ALA A 139 -7.92 4.77 15.20
C ALA A 139 -7.09 5.69 16.09
N LYS A 140 -7.58 6.91 16.34
CA LYS A 140 -6.87 7.90 17.18
C LYS A 140 -5.47 8.26 16.64
N CYS A 141 -5.26 8.14 15.34
CA CYS A 141 -3.99 8.46 14.70
C CYS A 141 -3.78 9.99 14.70
N ILE A 142 -2.55 10.41 14.93
CA ILE A 142 -2.16 11.81 14.92
C ILE A 142 -1.70 12.16 13.50
N LEU A 143 -2.32 13.18 12.92
CA LEU A 143 -1.94 13.72 11.62
C LEU A 143 -1.21 15.06 11.79
N PRO A 144 -0.21 15.36 10.94
CA PRO A 144 0.43 16.67 10.93
C PRO A 144 -0.60 17.75 10.56
N LEU A 145 -0.53 18.90 11.23
CA LEU A 145 -1.37 20.05 10.92
C LEU A 145 -0.71 20.85 9.79
N SER A 146 -1.52 21.37 8.86
CA SER A 146 -1.01 22.30 7.85
C SER A 146 -0.62 23.64 8.49
N GLU A 147 0.58 24.12 8.15
CA GLU A 147 1.11 25.44 8.55
C GLU A 147 0.80 26.54 7.52
N ASN A 148 0.00 26.23 6.48
CA ASN A 148 -0.29 27.18 5.41
C ASN A 148 -1.05 28.40 5.97
N PRO A 149 -0.48 29.62 5.88
CA PRO A 149 -1.09 30.83 6.44
C PRO A 149 -2.35 31.28 5.67
N ASN A 150 -2.59 30.73 4.48
CA ASN A 150 -3.76 31.05 3.65
C ASN A 150 -4.99 30.18 3.96
N ILE A 151 -4.95 29.35 5.00
CA ILE A 151 -6.11 28.54 5.44
C ILE A 151 -7.13 29.44 6.13
N ASP A 152 -8.41 29.25 5.79
CA ASP A 152 -9.51 29.96 6.44
C ASP A 152 -9.46 29.78 7.98
N PRO A 153 -9.40 30.88 8.76
CA PRO A 153 -9.32 30.83 10.22
C PRO A 153 -10.48 30.09 10.90
N SER A 154 -11.64 30.02 10.26
CA SER A 154 -12.83 29.32 10.77
C SER A 154 -12.68 27.79 10.79
N LEU A 155 -11.67 27.25 10.09
CA LEU A 155 -11.44 25.81 10.01
C LEU A 155 -10.82 25.27 11.31
N GLY A 156 -11.48 24.28 11.89
CA GLY A 156 -11.01 23.58 13.09
C GLY A 156 -9.75 22.71 12.86
N THR A 157 -9.22 22.13 13.94
CA THR A 157 -7.98 21.31 13.92
C THR A 157 -8.07 20.09 13.01
N ARG A 158 -9.24 19.44 12.92
CA ARG A 158 -9.46 18.29 12.00
C ARG A 158 -9.31 18.67 10.52
N HIS A 159 -9.74 19.87 10.13
CA HIS A 159 -9.59 20.35 8.76
C HIS A 159 -8.11 20.66 8.44
N ARG A 160 -7.40 21.29 9.38
CA ARG A 160 -5.96 21.54 9.25
C ARG A 160 -5.15 20.25 9.21
N ALA A 161 -5.54 19.25 9.99
CA ALA A 161 -4.96 17.92 9.97
C ALA A 161 -5.17 17.22 8.61
N ALA A 162 -6.38 17.31 8.06
CA ALA A 162 -6.67 16.78 6.72
C ALA A 162 -5.77 17.47 5.67
N LEU A 163 -5.65 18.80 5.70
CA LEU A 163 -4.80 19.54 4.77
C LEU A 163 -3.30 19.24 4.96
N GLY A 164 -2.83 19.08 6.20
CA GLY A 164 -1.43 18.82 6.50
C GLY A 164 -0.98 17.43 6.04
N ALA A 165 -1.86 16.43 6.19
CA ALA A 165 -1.61 15.07 5.71
C ALA A 165 -1.43 14.98 4.18
N PHE A 166 -2.02 15.89 3.40
CA PHE A 166 -1.90 15.92 1.94
C PHE A 166 -0.94 16.98 1.39
N GLY A 167 -0.54 17.98 2.20
CA GLY A 167 0.34 19.06 1.77
C GLY A 167 1.84 18.84 2.04
N GLY A 168 2.21 17.80 2.80
CA GLY A 168 3.59 17.52 3.22
C GLY A 168 4.24 16.28 2.59
N LEU A 169 3.60 15.64 1.62
CA LEU A 169 4.13 14.51 0.84
C LEU A 169 4.40 14.91 -0.61
#